data_AF-A0A2M7C036-F1
#
_entry.id   AF-A0A2M7C036-F1
#
_cell.length_a   1.000
_cell.length_b   1.000
_cell.length_c   1.000
_cell.angle_alpha   90.00
_cell.angle_beta   90.00
_cell.angle_gamma   90.00
#
_symmetry.space_group_name_H-M   'P 1'
#
loop_
_entity.id
_entity.type
_entity.pdbx_description
1 polymer ?
#
loop_
_entity_poly.entity_id
_entity_poly.type
_entity_poly.pdbx_seq_one_letter_code
_entity_poly.pdbx_strand_id
1 'polypeptide(L)' 'MTKETAVIQWLSDVEEHNYPAAVSYLSIIYTEDKVAEMIVKLRSTPVVQFKAKDIFRASRLPLMGVS' A
#
# COMPACT_ATOMS: atom_id res chain seq x y z
N MET A 1 -5.84 -34.72 5.16
CA MET A 1 -4.98 -33.63 5.66
C MET A 1 -5.78 -32.34 5.61
N THR A 2 -6.23 -31.84 6.76
CA THR A 2 -6.90 -30.54 6.87
C THR A 2 -5.87 -29.44 6.69
N LYS A 3 -6.01 -28.64 5.64
CA LYS A 3 -5.16 -27.49 5.38
C LYS A 3 -5.59 -26.38 6.33
N GLU A 4 -4.83 -26.15 7.40
CA GLU A 4 -5.04 -24.97 8.24
C GLU A 4 -4.83 -23.71 7.37
N THR A 5 -5.91 -22.98 7.15
CA THR A 5 -5.85 -21.68 6.49
C THR A 5 -5.24 -20.69 7.47
N ALA A 6 -3.96 -20.36 7.28
CA ALA A 6 -3.32 -19.27 8.00
C ALA A 6 -4.13 -17.98 7.81
N VAL A 7 -4.69 -17.46 8.90
CA VAL A 7 -5.41 -16.19 8.90
C VAL A 7 -4.36 -15.10 8.77
N ILE A 8 -4.42 -14.33 7.68
CA ILE A 8 -3.54 -13.18 7.48
C ILE A 8 -3.85 -12.16 8.57
N GLN A 9 -2.85 -11.84 9.40
CA GLN A 9 -2.96 -10.79 10.40
C GLN A 9 -2.49 -9.48 9.79
N TRP A 10 -3.45 -8.58 9.54
CA TRP A 10 -3.17 -7.22 9.10
C TRP A 10 -2.93 -6.32 10.31
N LEU A 11 -1.91 -5.46 10.23
CA LEU A 11 -1.72 -4.41 11.21
C LEU A 11 -2.85 -3.38 11.09
N SER A 12 -3.26 -2.82 12.22
CA SER A 12 -4.28 -1.76 12.27
C SER A 12 -3.75 -0.41 11.77
N ASP A 13 -2.44 -0.22 11.82
CA ASP A 13 -1.77 1.04 11.47
C ASP A 13 -0.38 0.77 10.86
N VAL A 14 0.21 1.82 10.30
CA VAL A 14 1.55 1.86 9.71
C VAL A 14 2.60 1.83 10.82
N GLU A 15 3.67 1.07 10.63
CA GLU A 15 4.80 1.07 11.55
C GLU A 15 5.76 2.22 11.25
N GLU A 16 6.41 2.76 12.28
CA GLU A 16 7.31 3.92 12.16
C GLU A 16 8.41 3.71 11.11
N HIS A 17 8.92 2.48 11.00
CA HIS A 17 9.96 2.11 10.04
C HIS A 17 9.49 2.12 8.59
N ASN A 18 8.18 2.14 8.32
CA ASN A 18 7.64 2.22 6.97
C ASN A 18 7.85 3.63 6.36
N TYR A 19 7.92 4.70 7.17
CA TYR A 19 8.15 6.05 6.66
C TYR A 19 9.57 6.24 6.10
N PRO A 20 10.66 5.84 6.78
CA PRO A 20 11.99 5.81 6.18
C PRO A 20 12.06 4.97 4.89
N ALA A 21 11.38 3.82 4.84
CA ALA A 21 11.34 3.01 3.63
C ALA A 21 10.63 3.72 2.47
N ALA A 22 9.52 4.43 2.76
CA ALA A 22 8.84 5.26 1.78
C ALA A 22 9.72 6.41 1.26
N VAL A 23 10.49 7.07 2.14
CA VAL A 23 11.49 8.07 1.73
C VAL A 23 12.48 7.47 0.74
N SER A 24 13.11 6.34 1.08
CA SER A 24 14.12 5.71 0.22
C SER A 24 13.58 5.41 -1.18
N TYR A 25 12.34 4.94 -1.29
CA TYR A 25 11.72 4.66 -2.59
C TYR A 25 11.34 5.94 -3.35
N LEU A 26 10.67 6.89 -2.68
CA LEU A 26 10.17 8.10 -3.34
C LEU A 26 11.31 9.01 -3.82
N SER A 27 12.46 9.02 -3.13
CA SER A 27 13.66 9.76 -3.55
C SER A 27 14.30 9.25 -4.84
N ILE A 28 13.91 8.07 -5.35
CA ILE A 28 14.32 7.59 -6.68
C ILE A 28 13.59 8.36 -7.79
N ILE A 29 12.38 8.85 -7.49
CA ILE A 29 11.44 9.39 -8.49
C ILE A 29 11.30 10.92 -8.36
N TYR A 30 11.42 11.44 -7.13
CA TYR A 30 11.12 12.83 -6.80
C TYR A 30 12.27 13.51 -6.08
N THR A 31 12.25 14.84 -6.09
CA THR A 31 13.18 15.69 -5.34
C THR A 31 12.94 15.60 -3.83
N GLU A 32 13.98 15.83 -3.03
CA GLU A 32 13.94 15.68 -1.57
C GLU A 32 12.86 16.55 -0.91
N ASP A 33 12.68 17.79 -1.37
CA ASP A 33 11.64 18.71 -0.91
C ASP A 33 10.23 18.13 -1.13
N LYS A 34 10.01 17.53 -2.31
CA LYS A 34 8.75 16.89 -2.64
C LYS A 34 8.51 15.65 -1.80
N VAL A 35 9.55 14.85 -1.58
CA VAL A 35 9.48 13.66 -0.70
C VAL A 35 9.13 14.07 0.71
N ALA A 36 9.76 15.10 1.27
CA ALA A 36 9.45 15.60 2.61
C ALA A 36 7.98 16.02 2.74
N GLU A 37 7.44 16.75 1.75
CA GLU A 37 6.02 17.12 1.70
C GLU A 37 5.10 15.88 1.68
N MET A 38 5.44 14.86 0.88
CA MET A 38 4.68 13.62 0.79
C MET A 38 4.68 12.83 2.11
N ILE A 39 5.82 12.73 2.80
CA ILE A 39 5.90 12.02 4.09
C ILE A 39 5.07 12.71 5.18
N VAL A 40 5.08 14.05 5.23
CA VAL A 40 4.23 14.80 6.17
C VAL A 40 2.74 14.52 5.91
N LYS A 41 2.34 14.45 4.63
CA LYS A 41 0.97 14.09 4.26
C LYS A 41 0.63 12.65 4.62
N LEU A 42 1.53 11.70 4.38
CA LEU A 42 1.32 10.30 4.73
C LEU A 42 1.14 10.11 6.24
N ARG A 43 1.96 10.77 7.07
CA ARG A 43 1.86 10.68 8.54
C ARG A 43 0.58 11.26 9.12
N SER A 44 0.00 12.27 8.47
CA SER A 44 -1.19 12.96 8.96
C SER A 44 -2.50 12.38 8.43
N THR A 45 -2.43 11.41 7.51
CA THR A 45 -3.61 10.81 6.88
C THR A 45 -3.99 9.51 7.59
N PRO A 46 -5.28 9.26 7.88
CA PRO A 46 -5.71 8.01 8.49
C PRO A 46 -5.57 6.83 7.52
N VAL A 47 -5.25 5.66 8.07
CA VAL A 47 -5.34 4.39 7.34
C VAL A 47 -6.81 4.07 7.06
N VAL A 48 -7.12 3.78 5.80
CA VAL A 48 -8.46 3.42 5.35
C VAL A 48 -8.44 2.05 4.67
N GLN A 49 -9.50 1.28 4.86
CA GLN A 49 -9.63 -0.07 4.32
C GLN A 49 -10.61 -0.08 3.16
N PHE A 50 -10.18 -0.66 2.04
CA PHE A 50 -11.03 -0.91 0.87
C PHE A 50 -11.14 -2.40 0.64
N LYS A 51 -12.29 -2.85 0.12
CA LYS A 51 -12.42 -4.23 -0.38
C LYS A 51 -11.42 -4.43 -1.51
N ALA A 52 -10.75 -5.58 -1.55
CA ALA A 52 -9.76 -5.94 -2.56
C ALA A 52 -10.36 -6.22 -3.97
N LYS A 53 -11.44 -5.54 -4.35
CA LYS A 53 -11.96 -5.49 -5.73
C LYS A 53 -11.02 -4.72 -6.67
N ASP A 54 -10.08 -3.97 -6.09
CA ASP A 54 -9.27 -3.00 -6.80
C ASP A 54 -7.91 -3.52 -7.28
N ILE A 55 -7.40 -4.69 -6.87
CA ILE A 55 -6.12 -5.19 -7.41
C ILE A 55 -6.21 -5.43 -8.93
N PHE A 56 -7.38 -5.88 -9.42
CA PHE A 56 -7.65 -6.01 -10.86
C PHE A 56 -7.87 -4.65 -11.55
N ARG A 57 -8.49 -3.67 -10.86
CA ARG A 57 -8.66 -2.31 -11.41
C ARG A 57 -7.33 -1.54 -11.44
N ALA A 58 -6.50 -1.70 -10.43
CA ALA A 58 -5.19 -1.10 -10.28
C ALA A 58 -4.17 -1.71 -11.25
N SER A 59 -4.25 -3.03 -11.49
CA SER A 59 -3.42 -3.70 -12.49
C SER A 59 -3.82 -3.37 -13.94
N ARG A 60 -5.00 -2.77 -14.15
CA ARG A 60 -5.63 -2.54 -15.47
C ARG A 60 -5.70 -3.80 -16.34
N LEU A 61 -5.60 -4.99 -15.73
CA LEU A 61 -5.73 -6.23 -16.46
C LEU A 61 -7.20 -6.44 -16.84
N PRO A 62 -7.47 -7.03 -18.01
CA PRO A 62 -8.82 -7.46 -18.35
C PRO A 62 -9.37 -8.35 -17.24
N LEU A 63 -10.61 -8.10 -16.82
CA LEU A 63 -11.35 -9.03 -15.97
C LEU A 63 -11.47 -10.34 -16.75
N MET A 64 -10.69 -11.35 -16.37
CA MET A 64 -10.72 -12.67 -17.02
C MET A 64 -12.15 -13.21 -16.98
N GLY A 65 -12.80 -13.30 -18.14
CA GLY A 65 -14.17 -13.82 -18.26
C GLY A 65 -15.07 -13.16 -19.30
N VAL A 66 -14.63 -12.14 -20.05
CA VAL A 66 -15.35 -11.69 -21.26
C VAL A 66 -14.95 -12.55 -22.46
N SER A 67 -15.58 -13.71 -22.58
CA SER A 67 -15.76 -14.42 -23.86
C SER A 67 -17.12 -14.07 -24.45
#